data_AF-B9TPX3-F1
#
_entry.id   AF-B9TPX3-F1
#
_cell.length_a   1.000
_cell.length_b   1.000
_cell.length_c   1.000
_cell.angle_alpha   90.00
_cell.angle_beta   90.00
_cell.angle_gamma   90.00
#
_symmetry.space_group_name_H-M   'P 1'
#
loop_
_entity.id
_entity.type
_entity.pdbx_description
1 polymer ?
#
loop_
_entity_poly.entity_id
_entity_poly.type
_entity_poly.pdbx_seq_one_letter_code
_entity_poly.pdbx_strand_id
1 'polypeptide(L)'
;MALFPAAAGYLAKRLGHLLWAAPLLWALSDWVRSWIFTGFPWLTLGYSQAPDSPLAGFLPVLGVYGLSALVMLLAACVFALATTQQHLRSAGILAALLIGGSALTQMPWSQAVGKP
;
A
#
# COMPACT_ATOMS: atom_id res chain seq x y z
N MET A 1 9.76 15.26 9.41
CA MET A 1 9.23 13.94 8.99
C MET A 1 7.73 13.80 9.19
N ALA A 2 7.13 14.27 10.29
CA ALA A 2 5.67 14.21 10.49
C ALA A 2 4.84 15.00 9.45
N LEU A 3 5.44 16.01 8.79
CA LEU A 3 4.78 16.81 7.76
C LEU A 3 4.27 15.98 6.57
N PHE A 4 5.00 14.93 6.18
CA PHE A 4 4.66 14.07 5.05
C PHE A 4 3.33 13.32 5.26
N PRO A 5 3.19 12.46 6.30
CA PRO A 5 1.93 11.80 6.58
C PRO A 5 0.82 12.78 6.99
N ALA A 6 1.14 13.88 7.67
CA ALA A 6 0.16 14.91 8.01
C ALA A 6 -0.42 15.58 6.76
N ALA A 7 0.42 15.94 5.78
CA ALA A 7 -0.02 16.51 4.50
C ALA A 7 -0.84 15.50 3.70
N ALA A 8 -0.39 14.24 3.62
CA ALA A 8 -1.12 13.17 2.94
C ALA A 8 -2.52 12.97 3.54
N GLY A 9 -2.62 12.85 4.86
CA GLY A 9 -3.90 12.69 5.56
C GLY A 9 -4.80 13.92 5.46
N TYR A 10 -4.25 15.13 5.62
CA TYR A 10 -4.99 16.38 5.48
C TYR A 10 -5.57 16.54 4.06
N LEU A 11 -4.74 16.34 3.04
CA LEU A 11 -5.17 16.45 1.64
C LEU A 11 -6.19 15.36 1.29
N ALA A 12 -5.99 14.12 1.74
CA ALA A 12 -6.93 13.03 1.51
C ALA A 12 -8.30 13.33 2.12
N LYS A 13 -8.33 13.90 3.34
CA LYS A 13 -9.58 14.36 3.97
C LYS A 13 -10.21 15.53 3.21
N ARG A 14 -9.42 16.52 2.80
CA ARG A 14 -9.90 17.70 2.08
C ARG A 14 -10.53 17.36 0.73
N LEU A 15 -10.02 16.34 0.04
CA LEU A 15 -10.55 15.87 -1.24
C LEU A 15 -11.86 15.06 -1.12
N GLY A 16 -12.24 14.62 0.09
CA GLY A 16 -13.50 13.88 0.33
C GLY A 16 -13.54 12.44 -0.21
N HIS A 17 -12.56 12.01 -1.02
CA HIS A 17 -12.50 10.68 -1.62
C HIS A 17 -11.49 9.77 -0.92
N LEU A 18 -11.64 9.57 0.40
CA LEU A 18 -10.63 8.92 1.25
C LEU A 18 -10.20 7.53 0.74
N LEU A 19 -11.12 6.76 0.17
CA LEU A 19 -10.85 5.41 -0.37
C LEU A 19 -9.72 5.39 -1.42
N TRP A 20 -9.62 6.42 -2.25
CA TRP A 20 -8.63 6.50 -3.34
C TRP A 20 -7.56 7.56 -3.10
N ALA A 21 -7.95 8.68 -2.49
CA ALA A 21 -7.03 9.77 -2.21
C ALA A 21 -5.99 9.37 -1.17
N ALA A 22 -6.37 8.67 -0.09
CA ALA A 22 -5.41 8.29 0.94
C ALA A 22 -4.29 7.37 0.42
N PRO A 23 -4.57 6.29 -0.32
CA PRO A 23 -3.55 5.44 -0.93
C PRO A 23 -2.55 6.19 -1.82
N LEU A 24 -3.08 6.99 -2.74
CA LEU A 24 -2.27 7.70 -3.73
C LEU A 24 -1.42 8.78 -3.10
N LEU A 25 -2.01 9.58 -2.21
CA LEU A 25 -1.29 10.65 -1.51
C LEU A 25 -0.26 10.09 -0.53
N TRP A 26 -0.54 8.96 0.13
CA TRP A 26 0.42 8.32 1.01
C TRP A 26 1.62 7.78 0.24
N ALA A 27 1.40 7.04 -0.86
CA ALA A 27 2.49 6.53 -1.67
C ALA A 27 3.31 7.65 -2.31
N LEU A 28 2.66 8.72 -2.78
CA LEU A 28 3.36 9.91 -3.27
C LEU A 28 4.19 10.58 -2.18
N SER A 29 3.66 10.66 -0.96
CA SER A 29 4.37 11.17 0.21
C SER A 29 5.60 10.31 0.55
N ASP A 30 5.47 8.97 0.57
CA ASP A 30 6.59 8.05 0.79
C ASP A 30 7.64 8.17 -0.33
N TRP A 31 7.19 8.27 -1.58
CA TRP A 31 8.08 8.43 -2.73
C TRP A 31 8.87 9.75 -2.67
N VAL A 32 8.20 10.89 -2.45
CA VAL A 32 8.88 12.19 -2.33
C VAL A 32 9.86 12.19 -1.16
N ARG A 33 9.45 11.67 -0.01
CA ARG A 33 10.29 11.56 1.20
C ARG A 33 11.54 10.71 0.98
N SER A 34 11.51 9.78 0.02
CA SER A 34 12.63 8.88 -0.24
C SER A 34 13.85 9.55 -0.88
N TRP A 35 13.67 10.68 -1.55
CA TRP A 35 14.76 11.35 -2.28
C TRP A 35 14.89 12.85 -1.98
N ILE A 36 13.83 13.50 -1.50
CA ILE A 36 13.87 14.93 -1.18
C ILE A 36 14.87 15.21 -0.05
N PHE A 37 15.67 16.27 -0.21
CA PHE A 37 16.70 16.67 0.76
C PHE A 37 17.60 15.50 1.20
N THR A 38 18.21 14.82 0.22
CA THR A 38 19.04 13.61 0.36
C THR A 38 18.31 12.32 0.77
N GLY A 39 17.00 12.41 1.04
CA GLY A 39 16.15 11.25 1.25
C GLY A 39 16.22 10.65 2.66
N PHE A 40 15.06 10.27 3.19
CA PHE A 40 14.97 9.53 4.45
C PHE A 40 13.84 8.48 4.40
N PRO A 41 14.00 7.38 3.63
CA PRO A 41 12.95 6.39 3.36
C PRO A 41 12.73 5.37 4.49
N TRP A 42 13.06 5.71 5.73
CA TRP A 42 12.83 4.84 6.88
C TRP A 42 11.33 4.68 7.18
N LEU A 43 10.92 3.52 7.70
CA LEU A 43 9.52 3.23 8.09
C LEU A 43 8.51 3.38 6.93
N THR A 44 8.92 3.06 5.70
CA THR A 44 7.99 3.00 4.57
C THR A 44 6.98 1.89 4.80
N LEU A 45 5.67 2.20 4.71
CA LEU A 45 4.59 1.27 5.09
C LEU A 45 4.67 -0.06 4.34
N GLY A 46 5.06 -0.05 3.06
CA GLY A 46 5.17 -1.26 2.25
C GLY A 46 6.07 -2.34 2.86
N TYR A 47 7.13 -1.97 3.58
CA TYR A 47 8.01 -2.96 4.22
C TYR A 47 7.34 -3.77 5.32
N SER A 48 6.25 -3.28 5.92
CA SER A 48 5.48 -4.02 6.94
C SER A 48 4.84 -5.31 6.39
N GLN A 49 4.76 -5.45 5.07
CA GLN A 49 4.12 -6.59 4.41
C GLN A 49 5.12 -7.66 3.97
N ALA A 50 6.43 -7.45 4.11
CA ALA A 50 7.42 -8.46 3.75
C ALA A 50 7.91 -9.20 5.01
N PRO A 51 8.14 -10.53 4.99
CA PRO A 51 7.94 -11.45 3.86
C PRO A 51 6.58 -12.18 3.84
N ASP A 52 5.94 -12.36 5.00
CA ASP A 52 4.83 -13.33 5.17
C ASP A 52 3.41 -12.71 5.10
N SER A 53 3.21 -11.67 4.27
CA SER A 53 1.87 -11.11 4.04
C SER A 53 1.29 -11.57 2.70
N PRO A 54 -0.04 -11.78 2.60
CA PRO A 54 -0.73 -11.88 1.31
C PRO A 54 -0.34 -10.76 0.33
N LEU A 55 -0.13 -9.53 0.82
CA LEU A 55 0.22 -8.42 -0.04
C LEU A 55 1.66 -8.47 -0.56
N ALA A 56 2.54 -9.29 0.03
CA ALA A 56 3.92 -9.44 -0.41
C ALA A 56 4.02 -9.86 -1.88
N GLY A 57 3.03 -10.59 -2.41
CA GLY A 57 2.96 -10.99 -3.81
C GLY A 57 2.91 -9.83 -4.80
N PHE A 58 2.48 -8.64 -4.37
CA PHE A 58 2.50 -7.43 -5.21
C PHE A 58 3.86 -6.73 -5.24
N LEU A 59 4.78 -7.09 -4.34
CA LEU A 59 6.08 -6.43 -4.23
C LEU A 59 6.89 -6.49 -5.53
N PRO A 60 6.98 -7.62 -6.26
CA PRO A 60 7.70 -7.70 -7.53
C PRO A 60 7.06 -6.91 -8.67
N VAL A 61 5.74 -6.63 -8.57
CA VAL A 61 4.97 -5.97 -9.64
C VAL A 61 4.93 -4.46 -9.46
N LEU A 62 4.69 -3.99 -8.23
CA LEU A 62 4.43 -2.59 -7.93
C LEU A 62 5.56 -1.92 -7.12
N GLY A 63 6.51 -2.70 -6.61
CA GLY A 63 7.53 -2.23 -5.70
C GLY A 63 6.96 -1.79 -4.34
N VAL A 64 7.85 -1.27 -3.49
CA VAL A 64 7.51 -0.95 -2.08
C VAL A 64 6.52 0.21 -1.92
N TYR A 65 6.57 1.23 -2.79
CA TYR A 65 5.63 2.36 -2.70
C TYR A 65 4.23 2.00 -3.20
N GLY A 66 4.14 1.14 -4.20
CA GLY A 66 2.86 0.55 -4.60
C GLY A 66 2.28 -0.31 -3.46
N LEU A 67 3.14 -1.04 -2.76
CA LEU A 67 2.74 -1.79 -1.57
C LEU A 67 2.26 -0.87 -0.43
N SER A 68 2.91 0.28 -0.19
CA SER A 68 2.41 1.32 0.72
C SER A 68 1.00 1.79 0.32
N ALA A 69 0.74 2.03 -0.98
CA ALA A 69 -0.60 2.39 -1.45
C ALA A 69 -1.61 1.28 -1.17
N LEU A 70 -1.28 0.01 -1.46
CA LEU A 70 -2.19 -1.11 -1.23
C LEU A 70 -2.53 -1.29 0.26
N VAL A 71 -1.55 -1.14 1.16
CA VAL A 71 -1.78 -1.18 2.61
C VAL A 71 -2.73 -0.07 3.05
N MET A 72 -2.53 1.15 2.54
CA MET A 72 -3.40 2.27 2.84
C MET A 72 -4.81 2.08 2.24
N LEU A 73 -4.93 1.45 1.08
CA LEU A 73 -6.22 1.10 0.47
C LEU A 73 -6.96 0.06 1.32
N LEU A 74 -6.22 -0.90 1.85
CA LEU A 74 -6.73 -1.92 2.78
C LEU A 74 -7.26 -1.25 4.05
N ALA A 75 -6.48 -0.34 4.65
CA ALA A 75 -6.91 0.44 5.81
C ALA A 75 -8.15 1.29 5.52
N ALA A 76 -8.21 1.95 4.35
CA ALA A 76 -9.36 2.74 3.94
C ALA A 76 -10.62 1.87 3.72
N CYS A 77 -10.47 0.66 3.17
CA CYS A 77 -11.58 -0.29 3.04
C CYS A 77 -12.08 -0.79 4.39
N VAL A 78 -11.18 -1.11 5.32
CA VAL A 78 -11.55 -1.49 6.71
C VAL A 78 -12.28 -0.35 7.40
N PHE A 79 -11.79 0.89 7.26
CA PHE A 79 -12.46 2.07 7.77
C PHE A 79 -13.86 2.26 7.13
N ALA A 80 -13.97 2.09 5.82
CA ALA A 80 -15.24 2.20 5.10
C ALA A 80 -16.25 1.12 5.53
N LEU A 81 -15.80 -0.11 5.81
CA LEU A 81 -16.64 -1.16 6.40
C LEU A 81 -17.20 -0.79 7.77
N ALA A 82 -16.44 -0.04 8.57
CA ALA A 82 -16.84 0.35 9.92
C ALA A 82 -17.72 1.62 9.97
N THR A 83 -17.64 2.49 8.96
CA THR A 83 -18.20 3.85 9.05
C THR A 83 -19.16 4.24 7.93
N THR A 84 -19.21 3.47 6.83
CA THR A 84 -20.01 3.81 5.65
C THR A 84 -20.91 2.65 5.23
N GLN A 85 -21.99 2.94 4.51
CA GLN A 85 -22.89 1.92 3.96
C GLN A 85 -22.31 1.15 2.76
N GLN A 86 -21.06 1.41 2.36
CA GLN A 86 -20.43 0.83 1.16
C GLN A 86 -19.78 -0.54 1.45
N HIS A 87 -20.44 -1.38 2.25
CA HIS A 87 -19.84 -2.60 2.77
C HIS A 87 -19.46 -3.60 1.68
N LEU A 88 -20.36 -3.84 0.72
CA LEU A 88 -20.13 -4.78 -0.40
C LEU A 88 -18.93 -4.39 -1.26
N ARG A 89 -18.83 -3.10 -1.61
CA ARG A 89 -17.69 -2.59 -2.41
C ARG A 89 -16.38 -2.75 -1.66
N SER A 90 -16.36 -2.35 -0.39
CA SER A 90 -15.16 -2.40 0.45
C SER A 90 -14.71 -3.84 0.70
N ALA A 91 -15.65 -4.75 1.00
CA ALA A 91 -15.39 -6.17 1.14
C ALA A 91 -14.88 -6.80 -0.15
N GLY A 92 -15.46 -6.42 -1.31
CA GLY A 92 -15.02 -6.90 -2.61
C GLY A 92 -13.57 -6.48 -2.93
N ILE A 93 -13.21 -5.23 -2.66
CA ILE A 93 -11.83 -4.74 -2.84
C ILE A 93 -10.87 -5.48 -1.90
N LEU A 94 -11.23 -5.64 -0.61
CA LEU A 94 -10.40 -6.38 0.35
C LEU A 94 -10.17 -7.83 -0.09
N ALA A 95 -11.24 -8.53 -0.47
CA ALA A 95 -11.14 -9.89 -0.96
C ALA A 95 -10.26 -9.97 -2.21
N ALA A 96 -10.44 -9.06 -3.17
CA ALA A 96 -9.62 -9.02 -4.38
C ALA A 96 -8.13 -8.78 -4.07
N LEU A 97 -7.81 -7.88 -3.13
CA LEU A 97 -6.42 -7.62 -2.72
C LEU A 97 -5.80 -8.83 -2.02
N LEU A 98 -6.52 -9.46 -1.09
CA LEU A 98 -5.99 -10.59 -0.33
C LEU A 98 -5.83 -11.83 -1.22
N ILE A 99 -6.83 -12.15 -2.05
CA ILE A 99 -6.80 -13.28 -2.96
C ILE A 99 -5.76 -13.04 -4.05
N GLY A 100 -5.77 -11.86 -4.68
CA GLY A 100 -4.82 -11.51 -5.73
C GLY A 100 -3.38 -11.51 -5.23
N GLY A 101 -3.14 -10.94 -4.05
CA GLY A 101 -1.81 -10.97 -3.42
C GLY A 101 -1.35 -12.39 -3.09
N SER A 102 -2.21 -13.19 -2.47
CA SER A 102 -1.93 -14.60 -2.13
C SER A 102 -1.70 -15.47 -3.37
N ALA A 103 -2.33 -15.16 -4.50
CA ALA A 103 -2.08 -15.85 -5.75
C ALA A 103 -0.70 -15.48 -6.33
N LEU A 104 -0.31 -14.20 -6.24
CA LEU A 104 0.98 -13.73 -6.73
C LEU A 104 2.17 -14.22 -5.90
N THR A 105 1.99 -14.52 -4.61
CA THR A 105 3.06 -15.12 -3.79
C THR A 105 3.41 -16.54 -4.22
N GLN A 106 2.50 -17.27 -4.88
CA GLN A 106 2.76 -18.60 -5.41
C GLN A 106 3.59 -18.59 -6.70
N MET A 107 3.78 -17.41 -7.31
CA MET A 107 4.51 -17.28 -8.57
C MET A 107 6.03 -17.19 -8.28
N PRO A 108 6.86 -18.08 -8.86
CA PRO A 108 8.30 -18.02 -8.67
C PRO A 108 8.87 -16.86 -9.51
N TRP A 109 9.07 -15.71 -8.87
CA TRP A 109 9.52 -14.47 -9.51
C TRP A 109 10.99 -14.46 -9.92
N SER A 110 11.83 -15.25 -9.25
CA SER A 110 13.24 -15.39 -9.57
C SER A 110 13.65 -16.86 -9.58
N GLN A 111 14.62 -17.18 -10.44
CA GLN A 111 15.30 -18.46 -10.42
C GLN A 111 16.78 -18.23 -10.14
N ALA A 112 17.37 -19.11 -9.34
CA ALA A 112 18.81 -19.08 -9.13
C ALA A 112 19.52 -19.41 -10.46
N VAL A 113 20.39 -18.52 -10.91
CA VAL A 113 21.24 -18.75 -12.09
C VAL A 113 22.64 -19.13 -11.61
N GLY A 114 23.04 -20.38 -11.82
CA GLY A 114 24.36 -20.93 -11.46
C GLY A 114 24.31 -22.12 -10.48
N LYS A 115 25.44 -22.81 -10.33
CA LYS A 115 25.66 -23.78 -9.24
C LYS A 115 26.34 -23.04 -8.06
N PRO A 116 26.08 -23.44 -6.80
CA PRO A 116 26.71 -22.82 -5.63
C PRO A 116 28.25 -22.91 -5.68
#